data_AF-A0A948C5V4-F1
#
_entry.id   AF-A0A948C5V4-F1
#
_cell.length_a   1.000
_cell.length_b   1.000
_cell.length_c   1.000
_cell.angle_alpha   90.00
_cell.angle_beta   90.00
_cell.angle_gamma   90.00
#
_symmetry.space_group_name_H-M   'P 1'
#
loop_
_entity.id
_entity.type
_entity.pdbx_description
1 polymer ?
#
loop_
_entity_poly.entity_id
_entity_poly.type
_entity_poly.pdbx_seq_one_letter_code
_entity_poly.pdbx_strand_id
1 'polypeptide(L)' 'MKDGEGVGEVITDSQVIDTNTSTKIRPNDPCSCGSGKKYKKCCGIK' A
#
# COMPACT_ATOMS: atom_id res chain seq x y z
N MET A 1 -1.28 -43.81 -10.67
CA MET A 1 -0.44 -42.61 -10.49
C MET A 1 -1.16 -41.69 -9.53
N LYS A 2 -0.47 -41.16 -8.53
CA LYS A 2 -1.04 -40.54 -7.35
C LYS A 2 -0.21 -39.30 -7.06
N ASP A 3 -0.61 -38.21 -7.69
CA ASP A 3 -0.03 -36.87 -7.53
C ASP A 3 -1.24 -35.95 -7.80
N GLY A 4 -1.88 -35.26 -6.84
CA GLY A 4 -1.38 -34.75 -5.58
C GLY A 4 -0.96 -33.29 -5.76
N GLU A 5 -1.93 -32.37 -5.82
CA GLU A 5 -1.87 -31.05 -5.15
C GLU A 5 -3.27 -30.42 -5.16
N GLY A 6 -3.91 -30.43 -3.98
CA GLY A 6 -5.12 -29.66 -3.72
C GLY A 6 -4.72 -28.33 -3.10
N VAL A 7 -5.06 -27.21 -3.75
CA VAL A 7 -4.95 -25.89 -3.14
C VAL A 7 -6.25 -25.58 -2.41
N GLY A 8 -6.32 -26.06 -1.17
CA GLY A 8 -7.40 -25.78 -0.24
C GLY A 8 -6.85 -25.74 1.17
N GLU A 9 -6.34 -24.59 1.60
CA GLU A 9 -6.40 -24.17 3.00
C GLU A 9 -6.36 -22.64 3.03
N VAL A 10 -7.43 -22.12 3.60
CA VAL A 10 -7.64 -20.76 4.04
C VAL A 10 -6.54 -20.35 5.02
N ILE A 11 -5.67 -19.41 4.65
CA ILE A 11 -4.83 -18.71 5.63
C ILE A 11 -5.66 -17.61 6.31
N THR A 12 -6.44 -18.02 7.31
CA THR A 12 -6.96 -17.11 8.33
C THR A 12 -5.85 -16.81 9.33
N ASP A 13 -5.27 -15.61 9.29
CA ASP A 13 -5.09 -14.76 10.48
C ASP A 13 -4.48 -13.39 10.08
N SER A 14 -5.34 -12.38 10.07
CA SER A 14 -5.12 -11.07 10.70
C SER A 14 -3.76 -10.36 10.63
N GLN A 15 -2.98 -10.48 9.55
CA GLN A 15 -2.13 -9.36 9.18
C GLN A 15 -2.94 -8.36 8.39
N VAL A 16 -3.79 -7.62 9.12
CA VAL A 16 -4.08 -6.24 8.74
C VAL A 16 -2.74 -5.53 8.74
N ILE A 17 -2.02 -5.61 7.63
CA ILE A 17 -1.11 -4.53 7.28
C ILE A 17 -2.02 -3.31 7.30
N ASP A 18 -1.94 -2.56 8.39
CA ASP A 18 -2.55 -1.26 8.46
C ASP A 18 -1.89 -0.48 7.31
N THR A 19 -2.54 -0.51 6.15
CA THR A 19 -2.11 0.24 4.96
C THR A 19 -2.23 1.74 5.22
N ASN A 20 -2.59 2.12 6.45
CA ASN A 20 -2.21 3.37 7.10
C ASN A 20 -0.73 3.39 7.54
N THR A 21 0.17 2.81 6.74
CA THR A 21 1.45 3.46 6.52
C THR A 21 1.16 4.79 5.81
N SER A 22 0.56 5.73 6.52
CA SER A 22 0.67 7.16 6.25
C SER A 22 2.13 7.48 6.48
N THR A 23 2.95 7.04 5.51
CA THR A 23 4.32 7.51 5.33
C THR A 23 4.16 9.00 5.37
N LYS A 24 4.61 9.60 6.47
CA LYS A 24 4.30 10.98 6.85
C LYS A 24 4.97 11.88 5.81
N ILE A 25 4.31 12.05 4.68
CA ILE A 25 4.85 12.69 3.50
C ILE A 25 4.99 14.16 3.84
N ARG A 26 6.22 14.66 3.75
CA ARG A 26 6.47 16.05 4.09
C ARG A 26 5.81 16.92 3.02
N PRO A 27 5.29 18.11 3.36
CA PRO A 27 4.70 19.04 2.40
C PRO A 27 5.63 19.37 1.21
N ASN A 28 6.95 19.35 1.43
CA ASN A 28 7.95 19.64 0.41
C ASN A 28 8.43 18.40 -0.38
N ASP A 29 8.05 17.19 0.03
CA ASP A 29 8.44 15.93 -0.62
C ASP A 29 7.77 15.78 -1.99
N PRO A 30 8.35 15.05 -2.95
CA PRO A 30 7.66 14.66 -4.19
C PRO A 30 6.34 13.93 -3.91
N CYS A 31 5.28 14.25 -4.67
CA CYS A 31 3.99 13.60 -4.53
C CYS A 31 4.07 12.12 -4.98
N SER A 32 3.64 11.21 -4.10
CA SER A 32 3.50 9.77 -4.41
C SER A 32 2.48 9.47 -5.52
N CYS A 33 1.65 10.45 -5.89
CA CYS A 33 0.71 10.37 -7.01
C CYS A 33 1.37 10.39 -8.40
N GLY A 34 2.69 10.53 -8.48
CA GLY A 34 3.42 10.50 -9.77
C GLY A 34 3.31 11.79 -10.60
N SER A 35 2.77 12.87 -10.04
CA SER A 35 2.59 14.14 -10.77
C SER A 35 3.87 14.97 -10.96
N GLY A 36 4.99 14.57 -10.34
CA GLY A 36 6.24 15.33 -10.31
C GLY A 36 6.18 16.63 -9.48
N LYS A 37 5.03 16.94 -8.85
CA LYS A 37 4.84 18.12 -7.99
C LYS A 37 5.15 17.79 -6.54
N LYS A 38 5.51 18.80 -5.74
CA LYS A 38 5.62 18.66 -4.27
C LYS A 38 4.26 18.33 -3.66
N TYR A 39 4.21 17.53 -2.60
CA TYR A 39 2.98 17.09 -1.95
C TYR A 39 2.04 18.25 -1.63
N LYS A 40 2.55 19.35 -1.02
CA LYS A 40 1.77 20.56 -0.70
C LYS A 40 1.16 21.30 -1.89
N LYS A 41 1.63 21.00 -3.11
CA LYS A 41 1.15 21.57 -4.38
C LYS A 41 0.41 20.52 -5.22
N CYS A 42 0.10 19.34 -4.67
CA CYS A 42 -0.59 18.25 -5.38
C CYS A 42 -1.66 17.55 -4.52
N CYS A 43 -1.35 16.47 -3.81
CA CYS A 43 -2.35 15.78 -2.97
C CYS A 43 -2.57 16.46 -1.61
N GLY A 44 -1.65 17.31 -1.18
CA GLY A 44 -1.75 18.10 0.04
C GLY A 44 -2.34 19.50 -0.15
N ILE A 45 -2.92 19.79 -1.32
CA ILE A 45 -3.69 21.01 -1.53
C ILE A 45 -5.09 20.74 -0.97
N LYS A 46 -5.39 21.30 0.20
CA LYS A 46 -6.76 21.50 0.66
C LYS A 46 -7.15 22.95 0.37
#